data_AF-A0A914PV20-F1
#
_entry.id   AF-A0A914PV20-F1
#
_cell.length_a   1.000
_cell.length_b   1.000
_cell.length_c   1.000
_cell.angle_alpha   90.00
_cell.angle_beta   90.00
_cell.angle_gamma   90.00
#
_symmetry.space_group_name_H-M   'P 1'
#
loop_
_entity.id
_entity.type
_entity.pdbx_description
1 polymer ?
#
loop_
_entity_poly.entity_id
_entity_poly.type
_entity_poly.pdbx_seq_one_letter_code
_entity_poly.pdbx_strand_id
1 'polypeptide(L)'
;MVSEDLLKKNSDLFNRKHYIPKNPTQQPEFLKKYPNFDGRGVIIGIIDSCIDVSLPGLQKTSTGLPKIIDCIDLTGNGFVNTSTIKSMDKNNVLIGLTGRKLKIPLTWKNPTGEWHLGIKSFYELFDKEALEKIIEIREHKIKEENEALKKSVKEISNAEERNFILKYLKETENLAKDSIVLDCIVWNNGKVWNACLDTSFIGDLKNVKVLTNFKDSHEFGTFFNDVTFCLSIRKNGNLLEICATYDEHGTVIANICAGFYPNEPEKNGLAPGAQIISFDVWDARDGEYGSHRAITKAVCLNHFLFKQDFV
;
A
#
# COMPACT_ATOMS: atom_id res chain seq x y z
N MET A 1 -12.22 -19.51 3.21
CA MET A 1 -13.51 -18.87 2.84
C MET A 1 -13.62 -17.43 3.38
N VAL A 2 -12.48 -16.77 3.67
CA VAL A 2 -12.42 -15.42 4.28
C VAL A 2 -11.94 -14.35 3.27
N SER A 3 -11.19 -14.73 2.23
CA SER A 3 -10.67 -13.79 1.21
C SER A 3 -11.73 -13.33 0.19
N GLU A 4 -12.86 -14.02 0.07
CA GLU A 4 -13.94 -13.56 -0.82
C GLU A 4 -14.81 -12.48 -0.18
N ASP A 5 -14.90 -12.35 1.14
CA ASP A 5 -15.84 -11.42 1.79
C ASP A 5 -15.32 -9.98 1.90
N LEU A 6 -14.01 -9.78 1.96
CA LEU A 6 -13.41 -8.43 1.88
C LEU A 6 -13.51 -7.86 0.47
N LEU A 7 -13.29 -8.70 -0.56
CA LEU A 7 -13.44 -8.29 -1.97
C LEU A 7 -14.90 -8.28 -2.45
N LYS A 8 -15.79 -9.13 -1.91
CA LYS A 8 -17.23 -9.07 -2.23
C LYS A 8 -17.89 -7.79 -1.71
N LYS A 9 -17.48 -7.29 -0.52
CA LYS A 9 -17.89 -5.94 -0.07
C LYS A 9 -17.41 -4.85 -1.04
N ASN A 10 -16.19 -4.95 -1.56
CA ASN A 10 -15.67 -4.01 -2.57
C ASN A 10 -16.48 -4.06 -3.88
N SER A 11 -16.90 -5.24 -4.35
CA SER A 11 -17.65 -5.34 -5.61
C SER A 11 -19.05 -4.69 -5.56
N ASP A 12 -19.70 -4.66 -4.39
CA ASP A 12 -21.07 -4.15 -4.24
C ASP A 12 -21.13 -2.64 -3.96
N LEU A 13 -20.14 -2.06 -3.26
CA LEU A 13 -20.07 -0.60 -3.04
C LEU A 13 -19.85 0.16 -4.36
N PHE A 14 -18.96 -0.34 -5.21
CA PHE A 14 -18.65 0.29 -6.51
C PHE A 14 -19.64 -0.09 -7.63
N ASN A 15 -20.56 -1.02 -7.39
CA ASN A 15 -21.63 -1.37 -8.34
C ASN A 15 -22.88 -0.48 -8.22
N ARG A 16 -23.01 0.32 -7.17
CA ARG A 16 -24.22 1.12 -6.93
C ARG A 16 -24.18 2.44 -7.70
N LYS A 17 -24.64 2.38 -8.94
CA LYS A 17 -24.95 3.52 -9.83
C LYS A 17 -25.74 4.66 -9.14
N HIS A 18 -26.41 4.37 -8.03
CA HIS A 18 -27.26 5.31 -7.27
C HIS A 18 -26.53 6.18 -6.24
N TYR A 19 -25.26 5.91 -5.90
CA TYR A 19 -24.53 6.75 -4.94
C TYR A 19 -23.74 7.91 -5.58
N ILE A 20 -23.59 7.91 -6.91
CA ILE A 20 -22.95 9.02 -7.61
C ILE A 20 -24.05 10.00 -8.03
N PRO A 21 -24.10 11.24 -7.48
CA PRO A 21 -25.24 12.15 -7.67
C PRO A 21 -25.22 12.85 -9.04
N LYS A 22 -25.10 12.10 -10.14
CA LYS A 22 -25.01 12.65 -11.51
C LYS A 22 -26.25 13.46 -11.91
N ASN A 23 -27.44 12.91 -11.71
CA ASN A 23 -28.69 13.59 -12.10
C ASN A 23 -28.98 14.83 -11.23
N PRO A 24 -28.87 14.76 -9.87
CA PRO A 24 -29.04 15.97 -9.04
C PRO A 24 -28.01 17.07 -9.35
N THR A 25 -26.81 16.71 -9.79
CA THR A 25 -25.77 17.68 -10.20
C THR A 25 -25.88 18.12 -11.67
N GLN A 26 -26.86 17.61 -12.43
CA GLN A 26 -27.06 17.91 -13.86
C GLN A 26 -25.83 17.61 -14.72
N GLN A 27 -24.98 16.68 -14.26
CA GLN A 27 -23.74 16.31 -14.93
C GLN A 27 -23.98 15.73 -16.34
N PRO A 28 -24.98 14.85 -16.57
CA PRO A 28 -25.26 14.33 -17.90
C PRO A 28 -25.62 15.43 -18.92
N GLU A 29 -26.48 16.38 -18.54
CA GLU A 29 -26.87 17.51 -19.37
C GLU A 29 -25.68 18.43 -19.67
N PHE A 30 -24.85 18.68 -18.66
CA PHE A 30 -23.63 19.47 -18.79
C PHE A 30 -22.65 18.84 -19.77
N LEU A 31 -22.36 17.53 -19.63
CA LEU A 31 -21.45 16.83 -20.55
C LEU A 31 -22.03 16.65 -21.95
N LYS A 32 -23.37 16.54 -22.09
CA LYS A 32 -24.01 16.57 -23.41
C LYS A 32 -23.77 17.90 -24.12
N LYS A 33 -23.79 19.02 -23.40
CA LYS A 33 -23.52 20.36 -23.95
C LYS A 33 -22.03 20.63 -24.15
N TYR A 34 -21.19 20.12 -23.26
CA TYR A 34 -19.74 20.31 -23.26
C TYR A 34 -18.99 18.96 -23.13
N PRO A 35 -18.90 18.17 -24.21
CA PRO A 35 -18.39 16.80 -24.15
C PRO A 35 -16.94 16.66 -23.65
N ASN A 36 -16.15 17.72 -23.74
CA ASN A 36 -14.75 17.74 -23.31
C ASN A 36 -14.54 18.32 -21.90
N PHE A 37 -15.61 18.65 -21.17
CA PHE A 37 -15.53 19.29 -19.86
C PHE A 37 -15.73 18.23 -18.76
N ASP A 38 -15.03 17.10 -18.90
CA ASP A 38 -15.08 15.94 -18.02
C ASP A 38 -14.04 16.00 -16.89
N GLY A 39 -13.42 17.16 -16.65
CA GLY A 39 -12.38 17.37 -15.66
C GLY A 39 -10.95 17.18 -16.17
N ARG A 40 -10.74 16.94 -17.47
CA ARG A 40 -9.38 16.91 -18.05
C ARG A 40 -8.58 18.17 -17.72
N GLY A 41 -7.32 18.00 -17.36
CA GLY A 41 -6.43 19.09 -16.94
C GLY A 41 -6.68 19.59 -15.52
N VAL A 42 -7.61 18.99 -14.76
CA VAL A 42 -7.86 19.31 -13.36
C VAL A 42 -7.22 18.23 -12.47
N ILE A 43 -6.59 18.67 -11.38
CA ILE A 43 -6.10 17.80 -10.30
C ILE A 43 -6.98 18.00 -9.08
N ILE A 44 -7.48 16.91 -8.51
CA ILE A 44 -8.29 16.88 -7.29
C ILE A 44 -7.41 16.37 -6.15
N GLY A 45 -7.27 17.15 -5.08
CA GLY A 45 -6.68 16.67 -3.83
C GLY A 45 -7.76 16.05 -2.95
N ILE A 46 -7.63 14.77 -2.61
CA ILE A 46 -8.52 14.06 -1.68
C ILE A 46 -7.85 14.07 -0.31
N ILE A 47 -8.43 14.81 0.63
CA ILE A 47 -7.96 14.91 2.02
C ILE A 47 -8.82 13.99 2.87
N ASP A 48 -8.39 12.75 3.04
CA ASP A 48 -9.18 11.68 3.67
C ASP A 48 -8.24 10.54 4.14
N SER A 49 -8.74 9.32 4.32
CA SER A 49 -7.91 8.12 4.40
C SER A 49 -7.19 7.85 3.06
N CYS A 50 -6.09 7.09 3.10
CA CYS A 50 -5.33 6.74 1.90
C CYS A 50 -6.19 5.98 0.86
N ILE A 51 -6.11 6.39 -0.41
CA ILE A 51 -6.88 5.77 -1.51
C ILE A 51 -6.27 4.43 -1.93
N ASP A 52 -7.12 3.42 -2.15
CA ASP A 52 -6.72 2.15 -2.75
C ASP A 52 -6.35 2.37 -4.23
N VAL A 53 -5.05 2.38 -4.47
CA VAL A 53 -4.44 2.59 -5.79
C VAL A 53 -4.69 1.44 -6.77
N SER A 54 -5.21 0.30 -6.30
CA SER A 54 -5.51 -0.86 -7.15
C SER A 54 -6.91 -0.83 -7.78
N LEU A 55 -7.78 0.09 -7.35
CA LEU A 55 -9.17 0.12 -7.80
C LEU A 55 -9.24 0.30 -9.34
N PRO A 56 -9.96 -0.55 -10.10
CA PRO A 56 -9.97 -0.50 -11.56
C PRO A 56 -10.42 0.84 -12.14
N GLY A 57 -11.37 1.51 -11.50
CA GLY A 57 -11.84 2.85 -11.89
C GLY A 57 -10.83 3.96 -11.63
N LEU A 58 -9.81 3.70 -10.81
CA LEU A 58 -8.78 4.67 -10.41
C LEU A 58 -7.43 4.43 -11.08
N GLN A 59 -7.42 3.77 -12.23
CA GLN A 59 -6.18 3.50 -12.97
C GLN A 59 -5.83 4.62 -13.95
N LYS A 60 -6.81 5.06 -14.76
CA LYS A 60 -6.59 6.04 -15.83
C LYS A 60 -7.69 7.10 -15.90
N THR A 61 -7.37 8.26 -16.46
CA THR A 61 -8.35 9.27 -16.84
C THR A 61 -9.04 8.90 -18.16
N SER A 62 -10.11 9.62 -18.50
CA SER A 62 -10.76 9.54 -19.83
C SER A 62 -9.82 9.84 -21.01
N THR A 63 -8.69 10.51 -20.75
CA THR A 63 -7.65 10.83 -21.73
C THR A 63 -6.44 9.88 -21.66
N GLY A 64 -6.49 8.85 -20.82
CA GLY A 64 -5.45 7.81 -20.71
C GLY A 64 -4.27 8.16 -19.80
N LEU A 65 -4.30 9.31 -19.12
CA LEU A 65 -3.29 9.68 -18.12
C LEU A 65 -3.45 8.85 -16.84
N PRO A 66 -2.40 8.67 -16.02
CA PRO A 66 -2.53 8.07 -14.69
C PRO A 66 -3.56 8.84 -13.86
N LYS A 67 -4.51 8.11 -13.25
CA LYS A 67 -5.58 8.73 -12.47
C LYS A 67 -5.06 9.23 -11.12
N ILE A 68 -4.42 8.37 -10.34
CA ILE A 68 -3.78 8.76 -9.07
C ILE A 68 -2.33 9.07 -9.38
N ILE A 69 -1.92 10.31 -9.17
CA ILE A 69 -0.57 10.78 -9.50
C ILE A 69 0.38 10.79 -8.32
N ASP A 70 -0.14 10.85 -7.09
CA ASP A 70 0.67 10.75 -5.88
C ASP A 70 -0.20 10.35 -4.67
N CYS A 71 0.43 9.74 -3.68
CA CYS A 71 -0.15 9.44 -2.37
C CYS A 71 0.81 9.92 -1.29
N ILE A 72 0.31 10.75 -0.38
CA ILE A 72 1.12 11.46 0.60
C ILE A 72 0.50 11.25 1.98
N ASP A 73 1.28 10.70 2.90
CA ASP A 73 0.95 10.61 4.31
C ASP A 73 1.33 11.91 5.03
N LEU A 74 0.32 12.64 5.49
CA LEU A 74 0.49 13.88 6.23
C LEU A 74 0.49 13.68 7.75
N THR A 75 0.07 12.51 8.22
CA THR A 75 0.10 12.11 9.63
C THR A 75 1.53 11.77 10.07
N GLY A 76 2.33 11.24 9.14
CA GLY A 76 3.66 10.68 9.40
C GLY A 76 3.58 9.28 10.00
N ASN A 77 2.40 8.66 9.99
CA ASN A 77 2.18 7.32 10.47
C ASN A 77 2.88 6.27 9.59
N GLY A 78 2.94 6.48 8.28
CA GLY A 78 3.68 5.67 7.31
C GLY A 78 5.19 5.89 7.30
N PHE A 79 5.71 6.84 8.08
CA PHE A 79 7.14 7.16 8.06
C PHE A 79 7.98 6.06 8.71
N VAL A 80 9.06 5.73 8.04
CA VAL A 80 10.08 4.78 8.46
C VAL A 80 11.42 5.49 8.39
N ASN A 81 12.10 5.59 9.53
CA ASN A 81 13.46 6.08 9.56
C ASN A 81 14.39 5.00 8.99
N THR A 82 14.95 5.27 7.82
CA THR A 82 15.87 4.38 7.11
C THR A 82 17.31 4.92 7.13
N SER A 83 17.65 5.80 8.07
CA SER A 83 18.99 6.39 8.17
C SER A 83 20.08 5.41 8.64
N THR A 84 19.71 4.19 9.05
CA THR A 84 20.69 3.19 9.49
C THR A 84 21.24 2.46 8.28
N ILE A 85 22.50 2.70 7.94
CA ILE A 85 23.15 2.10 6.77
C ILE A 85 23.95 0.87 7.21
N LYS A 86 23.76 -0.25 6.50
CA LYS A 86 24.59 -1.46 6.65
C LYS A 86 25.06 -1.97 5.29
N SER A 87 26.15 -2.74 5.32
CA SER A 87 26.61 -3.53 4.18
C SER A 87 26.30 -5.02 4.41
N MET A 88 26.22 -5.78 3.32
CA MET A 88 26.08 -7.24 3.40
C MET A 88 27.33 -7.88 3.98
N ASP A 89 27.18 -9.04 4.61
CA ASP A 89 28.31 -9.86 5.03
C ASP A 89 28.97 -10.61 3.86
N LYS A 90 30.03 -11.37 4.14
CA LYS A 90 30.78 -12.16 3.14
C LYS A 90 29.94 -13.25 2.44
N ASN A 91 28.77 -13.58 2.98
CA ASN A 91 27.86 -14.60 2.47
C ASN A 91 26.62 -13.99 1.76
N ASN A 92 26.65 -12.68 1.43
CA ASN A 92 25.51 -11.94 0.87
C ASN A 92 24.27 -11.93 1.77
N VAL A 93 24.47 -12.01 3.09
CA VAL A 93 23.38 -11.89 4.07
C VAL A 93 23.39 -10.49 4.66
N LEU A 94 22.21 -9.86 4.73
CA LEU A 94 22.00 -8.58 5.38
C LEU A 94 21.24 -8.78 6.69
N ILE A 95 21.73 -8.24 7.80
CA ILE A 95 21.03 -8.33 9.08
C ILE A 95 20.08 -7.14 9.24
N GLY A 96 18.78 -7.41 9.18
CA GLY A 96 17.71 -6.45 9.42
C GLY A 96 17.78 -5.82 10.83
N LEU A 97 17.01 -4.75 11.07
CA LEU A 97 16.98 -4.14 12.40
C LEU A 97 16.12 -4.94 13.38
N THR A 98 15.25 -5.83 12.89
CA THR A 98 14.62 -6.85 13.74
C THR A 98 15.57 -7.97 14.17
N GLY A 99 16.79 -8.02 13.60
CA GLY A 99 17.74 -9.10 13.77
C GLY A 99 17.58 -10.26 12.78
N ARG A 100 16.56 -10.24 11.92
CA ARG A 100 16.37 -11.26 10.87
C ARG A 100 17.51 -11.22 9.84
N LYS A 101 17.84 -12.41 9.33
CA LYS A 101 18.75 -12.59 8.20
C LYS A 101 17.98 -12.40 6.89
N LEU A 102 18.19 -11.28 6.24
CA LEU A 102 17.54 -10.92 4.99
C LEU A 102 18.35 -11.47 3.82
N LYS A 103 17.73 -12.37 3.05
CA LYS A 103 18.34 -12.99 1.86
C LYS A 103 18.12 -12.08 0.66
N ILE A 104 19.11 -11.25 0.35
CA ILE A 104 19.04 -10.30 -0.76
C ILE A 104 19.17 -11.07 -2.09
N PRO A 105 18.20 -10.96 -3.03
CA PRO A 105 18.33 -11.54 -4.35
C PRO A 105 19.52 -10.95 -5.12
N LEU A 106 20.34 -11.81 -5.72
CA LEU A 106 21.50 -11.39 -6.53
C LEU A 106 21.13 -10.53 -7.75
N THR A 107 19.84 -10.53 -8.13
CA THR A 107 19.30 -9.70 -9.20
C THR A 107 19.18 -8.23 -8.81
N TRP A 108 19.19 -7.91 -7.52
CA TRP A 108 19.09 -6.54 -7.03
C TRP A 108 20.42 -5.82 -7.22
N LYS A 109 20.40 -4.80 -8.09
CA LYS A 109 21.56 -3.96 -8.32
C LYS A 109 21.68 -2.94 -7.19
N ASN A 110 22.85 -2.86 -6.58
CA ASN A 110 23.22 -1.83 -5.61
C ASN A 110 24.71 -1.50 -5.79
N PRO A 111 25.07 -0.54 -6.66
CA PRO A 111 26.47 -0.20 -6.93
C PRO A 111 27.21 0.42 -5.74
N THR A 112 26.51 1.03 -4.77
CA THR A 112 27.15 1.61 -3.58
C THR A 112 27.48 0.56 -2.54
N GLY A 113 26.74 -0.56 -2.52
CA GLY A 113 26.84 -1.58 -1.47
C GLY A 113 26.25 -1.14 -0.12
N GLU A 114 25.62 0.04 -0.10
CA GLU A 114 24.97 0.63 1.08
C GLU A 114 23.49 0.25 1.08
N TRP A 115 23.02 -0.31 2.19
CA TRP A 115 21.62 -0.67 2.41
C TRP A 115 21.08 0.14 3.58
N HIS A 116 20.10 0.98 3.29
CA HIS A 116 19.38 1.79 4.26
C HIS A 116 18.28 0.95 4.90
N LEU A 117 18.30 0.85 6.23
CA LEU A 117 17.43 -0.05 6.97
C LEU A 117 16.53 0.73 7.91
N GLY A 118 15.28 0.31 7.97
CA GLY A 118 14.29 0.77 8.92
C GLY A 118 13.40 -0.39 9.37
N ILE A 119 12.57 -0.12 10.38
CA ILE A 119 11.53 -1.05 10.83
C ILE A 119 10.20 -0.35 10.87
N LYS A 120 9.14 -1.11 10.60
CA LYS A 120 7.79 -0.61 10.74
C LYS A 120 6.87 -1.62 11.39
N SER A 121 6.23 -1.22 12.49
CA SER A 121 5.20 -2.01 13.13
C SER A 121 3.85 -1.81 12.43
N PHE A 122 3.10 -2.88 12.22
CA PHE A 122 1.71 -2.78 11.75
C PHE A 122 0.83 -2.01 12.74
N TYR A 123 1.12 -2.08 14.04
CA TYR A 123 0.42 -1.31 15.10
C TYR A 123 0.60 0.19 14.96
N GLU A 124 1.59 0.64 14.19
CA GLU A 124 1.68 2.03 13.79
C GLU A 124 0.81 2.24 12.54
N LEU A 125 0.98 1.44 11.50
CA LEU A 125 0.32 1.64 10.20
C LEU A 125 -1.21 1.54 10.21
N PHE A 126 -1.78 0.71 11.09
CA PHE A 126 -3.19 0.34 11.05
C PHE A 126 -3.85 0.58 12.41
N ASP A 127 -5.15 0.87 12.41
CA ASP A 127 -5.91 1.01 13.64
C ASP A 127 -6.25 -0.36 14.23
N LYS A 128 -6.86 -0.38 15.42
CA LYS A 128 -7.16 -1.63 16.12
C LYS A 128 -8.06 -2.58 15.31
N GLU A 129 -9.10 -2.07 14.65
CA GLU A 129 -10.05 -2.91 13.91
C GLU A 129 -9.39 -3.49 12.65
N ALA A 130 -8.62 -2.67 11.92
CA ALA A 130 -7.84 -3.11 10.78
C ALA A 130 -6.76 -4.13 11.20
N LEU A 131 -6.08 -3.93 12.33
CA LEU A 131 -5.11 -4.89 12.86
C LEU A 131 -5.75 -6.24 13.16
N GLU A 132 -6.91 -6.26 13.83
CA GLU A 132 -7.60 -7.51 14.17
C GLU A 132 -7.89 -8.33 12.90
N LYS A 133 -8.40 -7.68 11.85
CA LYS A 133 -8.63 -8.32 10.54
C LYS A 133 -7.33 -8.81 9.89
N ILE A 134 -6.27 -8.01 9.92
CA ILE A 134 -4.96 -8.38 9.36
C ILE A 134 -4.37 -9.59 10.09
N ILE A 135 -4.48 -9.62 11.42
CA ILE A 135 -4.02 -10.75 12.24
C ILE A 135 -4.81 -12.01 11.88
N GLU A 136 -6.14 -11.92 11.75
CA GLU A 136 -6.97 -13.05 11.33
C GLU A 136 -6.58 -13.59 9.94
N ILE A 137 -6.36 -12.71 8.95
CA ILE A 137 -5.90 -13.09 7.61
C ILE A 137 -4.55 -13.82 7.69
N ARG A 138 -3.62 -13.29 8.49
CA ARG A 138 -2.30 -13.88 8.68
C ARG A 138 -2.38 -15.26 9.35
N GLU A 139 -3.18 -15.39 10.41
CA GLU A 139 -3.39 -16.67 11.10
C GLU A 139 -3.98 -17.73 10.16
N HIS A 140 -4.97 -17.36 9.34
CA HIS A 140 -5.57 -18.25 8.36
C HIS A 140 -4.53 -18.74 7.33
N LYS A 141 -3.73 -17.82 6.77
CA LYS A 141 -2.70 -18.17 5.78
C LYS A 141 -1.62 -19.08 6.34
N ILE A 142 -1.10 -18.77 7.53
CA ILE A 142 -0.10 -19.60 8.21
C ILE A 142 -0.67 -21.00 8.45
N LYS A 143 -1.93 -21.10 8.86
CA LYS A 143 -2.59 -22.39 9.07
C LYS A 143 -2.71 -23.18 7.76
N GLU A 144 -3.13 -22.55 6.66
CA GLU A 144 -3.23 -23.20 5.35
C GLU A 144 -1.87 -23.71 4.85
N GLU A 145 -0.82 -22.89 4.94
CA GLU A 145 0.54 -23.26 4.57
C GLU A 145 1.08 -24.41 5.44
N ASN A 146 0.85 -24.33 6.76
CA ASN A 146 1.26 -25.38 7.69
C ASN A 146 0.49 -26.69 7.48
N GLU A 147 -0.80 -26.64 7.11
CA GLU A 147 -1.57 -27.83 6.76
C GLU A 147 -1.04 -28.48 5.48
N ALA A 148 -0.64 -27.69 4.47
CA ALA A 148 0.02 -28.20 3.27
C ALA A 148 1.37 -28.85 3.61
N LEU A 149 2.21 -28.20 4.41
CA LEU A 149 3.51 -28.73 4.84
C LEU A 149 3.35 -29.99 5.70
N LYS A 150 2.39 -30.03 6.62
CA LYS A 150 2.09 -31.23 7.44
C LYS A 150 1.78 -32.46 6.59
N LYS A 151 1.17 -32.29 5.40
CA LYS A 151 0.94 -33.40 4.46
C LYS A 151 2.26 -33.93 3.90
N SER A 152 3.14 -33.04 3.43
CA SER A 152 4.46 -33.42 2.91
C SER A 152 5.37 -34.03 3.98
N VAL A 153 5.31 -33.53 5.22
CA VAL A 153 6.11 -34.02 6.35
C VAL A 153 5.73 -35.45 6.76
N LYS A 154 4.50 -35.92 6.47
CA LYS A 154 4.11 -37.32 6.74
C LYS A 154 4.89 -38.33 5.91
N GLU A 155 5.47 -37.91 4.80
CA GLU A 155 6.26 -38.77 3.89
C GLU A 155 7.73 -38.91 4.34
N ILE A 156 8.16 -38.14 5.34
CA ILE A 156 9.52 -38.21 5.89
C ILE A 156 9.65 -39.49 6.73
N SER A 157 10.57 -40.37 6.32
CA SER A 157 10.83 -41.66 6.96
C SER A 157 11.53 -41.54 8.32
N ASN A 158 12.37 -40.51 8.49
CA ASN A 158 13.06 -40.25 9.75
C ASN A 158 12.12 -39.63 10.79
N ALA A 159 11.85 -40.39 11.86
CA ALA A 159 10.92 -39.97 12.91
C ALA A 159 11.41 -38.75 13.72
N GLU A 160 12.72 -38.61 13.93
CA GLU A 160 13.29 -37.47 14.67
C GLU A 160 13.15 -36.18 13.88
N GLU A 161 13.53 -36.21 12.60
CA GLU A 161 13.40 -35.09 11.67
C GLU A 161 11.93 -34.66 11.52
N ARG A 162 11.05 -35.64 11.33
CA ARG A 162 9.60 -35.40 11.25
C ARG A 162 9.06 -34.72 12.52
N ASN A 163 9.43 -35.21 13.70
CA ASN A 163 8.96 -34.64 14.97
C ASN A 163 9.52 -33.23 15.21
N PHE A 164 10.77 -32.98 14.80
CA PHE A 164 11.37 -31.65 14.87
C PHE A 164 10.61 -30.66 13.99
N ILE A 165 10.32 -31.01 12.73
CA ILE A 165 9.56 -30.15 11.82
C ILE A 165 8.16 -29.90 12.35
N LEU A 166 7.45 -30.93 12.84
CA LEU A 166 6.12 -30.76 13.42
C LEU A 166 6.11 -29.85 14.65
N LYS A 167 7.14 -29.93 15.50
CA LYS A 167 7.31 -29.02 16.64
C LYS A 167 7.53 -27.59 16.14
N TYR A 168 8.41 -27.39 15.16
CA TYR A 168 8.68 -26.08 14.56
C TYR A 168 7.41 -25.46 13.95
N LEU A 169 6.62 -26.22 13.20
CA LEU A 169 5.34 -25.75 12.62
C LEU A 169 4.34 -25.33 13.71
N LYS A 170 4.35 -25.98 14.88
CA LYS A 170 3.48 -25.59 16.00
C LYS A 170 3.97 -24.32 16.69
N GLU A 171 5.28 -24.11 16.76
CA GLU A 171 5.87 -22.87 17.29
C GLU A 171 5.60 -21.69 16.36
N THR A 172 5.65 -21.87 15.03
CA THR A 172 5.30 -20.81 14.06
C THR A 172 3.81 -20.43 14.09
N GLU A 173 2.91 -21.38 14.34
CA GLU A 173 1.48 -21.07 14.59
C GLU A 173 1.28 -20.16 15.81
N ASN A 174 2.07 -20.35 16.87
CA ASN A 174 1.99 -19.52 18.07
C ASN A 174 2.60 -18.13 17.88
N LEU A 175 3.70 -18.04 17.12
CA LEU A 175 4.38 -16.77 16.77
C LEU A 175 3.54 -15.87 15.85
N ALA A 176 2.50 -16.40 15.19
CA ALA A 176 1.57 -15.60 14.40
C ALA A 176 0.89 -14.49 15.21
N LYS A 177 0.78 -14.68 16.52
CA LYS A 177 0.18 -13.75 17.49
C LYS A 177 1.13 -12.65 17.96
N ASP A 178 2.42 -12.79 17.71
CA ASP A 178 3.42 -11.79 18.07
C ASP A 178 3.44 -10.64 17.05
N SER A 179 3.95 -9.49 17.51
CA SER A 179 3.91 -8.21 16.79
C SER A 179 4.38 -8.32 15.33
N ILE A 180 3.54 -7.88 14.40
CA ILE A 180 3.84 -7.86 12.97
C ILE A 180 4.76 -6.67 12.66
N VAL A 181 6.07 -6.92 12.59
CA VAL A 181 7.09 -5.90 12.33
C VAL A 181 7.81 -6.19 11.02
N LEU A 182 7.83 -5.20 10.13
CA LEU A 182 8.53 -5.21 8.85
C LEU A 182 9.98 -4.79 9.02
N ASP A 183 10.91 -5.50 8.37
CA ASP A 183 12.17 -4.86 7.97
C ASP A 183 11.93 -4.11 6.66
N CYS A 184 12.35 -2.86 6.61
CA CYS A 184 12.29 -2.02 5.42
C CYS A 184 13.72 -1.82 4.91
N ILE A 185 13.95 -2.14 3.64
CA ILE A 185 15.25 -2.02 2.99
C ILE A 185 15.11 -0.99 1.88
N VAL A 186 16.01 -0.02 1.85
CA VAL A 186 16.09 1.02 0.83
C VAL A 186 17.51 1.05 0.26
N TRP A 187 17.63 1.22 -1.05
CA TRP A 187 18.93 1.33 -1.71
C TRP A 187 18.79 2.08 -3.03
N ASN A 188 19.91 2.54 -3.59
CA ASN A 188 19.92 3.10 -4.93
C ASN A 188 20.48 2.06 -5.91
N ASN A 189 19.78 1.80 -7.01
CA ASN A 189 20.20 0.81 -8.00
C ASN A 189 21.16 1.35 -9.08
N GLY A 190 21.62 2.60 -8.92
CA GLY A 190 22.39 3.38 -9.88
C GLY A 190 21.55 4.27 -10.80
N LYS A 191 20.22 4.14 -10.77
CA LYS A 191 19.28 4.97 -11.56
C LYS A 191 18.20 5.60 -10.68
N VAL A 192 17.57 4.79 -9.84
CA VAL A 192 16.47 5.20 -8.96
C VAL A 192 16.66 4.62 -7.57
N TRP A 193 15.98 5.21 -6.60
CA TRP A 193 15.84 4.64 -5.27
C TRP A 193 14.83 3.52 -5.31
N ASN A 194 15.18 2.38 -4.71
CA ASN A 194 14.32 1.24 -4.54
C ASN A 194 14.06 0.96 -3.07
N ALA A 195 12.90 0.39 -2.79
CA ALA A 195 12.54 -0.08 -1.48
C ALA A 195 11.92 -1.47 -1.56
N CYS A 196 12.16 -2.27 -0.53
CA CYS A 196 11.55 -3.56 -0.30
C CYS A 196 11.10 -3.64 1.16
N LEU A 197 9.85 -4.01 1.40
CA LEU A 197 9.32 -4.33 2.72
C LEU A 197 9.35 -5.84 2.90
N ASP A 198 9.92 -6.37 3.98
CA ASP A 198 9.91 -7.81 4.26
C ASP A 198 8.49 -8.29 4.63
N THR A 199 7.66 -8.52 3.61
CA THR A 199 6.31 -9.06 3.75
C THR A 199 6.30 -10.57 3.96
N SER A 200 7.46 -11.24 3.90
CA SER A 200 7.60 -12.65 4.29
C SER A 200 7.66 -12.83 5.81
N PHE A 201 8.07 -11.78 6.53
CA PHE A 201 8.34 -11.76 7.98
C PHE A 201 9.42 -12.74 8.47
N ILE A 202 10.08 -13.44 7.55
CA ILE A 202 11.13 -14.43 7.83
C ILE A 202 12.45 -14.09 7.12
N GLY A 203 12.52 -12.96 6.41
CA GLY A 203 13.70 -12.52 5.67
C GLY A 203 13.90 -13.21 4.32
N ASP A 204 12.90 -13.88 3.76
CA ASP A 204 12.94 -14.39 2.38
C ASP A 204 12.38 -13.37 1.40
N LEU A 205 13.27 -12.71 0.66
CA LEU A 205 12.93 -11.59 -0.22
C LEU A 205 12.85 -11.99 -1.69
N LYS A 206 12.94 -13.30 -2.01
CA LYS A 206 12.99 -13.78 -3.40
C LYS A 206 11.75 -13.40 -4.21
N ASN A 207 10.58 -13.47 -3.58
CA ASN A 207 9.28 -13.21 -4.22
C ASN A 207 8.64 -11.91 -3.74
N VAL A 208 9.38 -11.09 -2.99
CA VAL A 208 8.88 -9.82 -2.48
C VAL A 208 9.02 -8.75 -3.56
N LYS A 209 7.97 -7.97 -3.77
CA LYS A 209 7.94 -6.92 -4.78
C LYS A 209 8.85 -5.77 -4.36
N VAL A 210 9.80 -5.42 -5.24
CA VAL A 210 10.60 -4.21 -5.12
C VAL A 210 9.82 -3.06 -5.73
N LEU A 211 9.75 -1.94 -5.03
CA LEU A 211 9.05 -0.73 -5.45
C LEU A 211 10.01 0.47 -5.52
N THR A 212 9.52 1.55 -6.09
CA THR A 212 10.14 2.89 -6.12
C THR A 212 9.07 3.91 -5.71
N ASN A 213 9.36 5.20 -5.86
CA ASN A 213 8.38 6.27 -5.67
C ASN A 213 7.13 6.03 -6.54
N PHE A 214 5.97 5.97 -5.89
CA PHE A 214 4.68 5.79 -6.56
C PHE A 214 4.39 6.87 -7.59
N LYS A 215 4.77 8.11 -7.31
CA LYS A 215 4.64 9.25 -8.24
C LYS A 215 5.28 8.99 -9.60
N ASP A 216 6.36 8.21 -9.63
CA ASP A 216 7.15 7.96 -10.83
C ASP A 216 6.73 6.67 -11.55
N SER A 217 6.45 5.58 -10.81
CA SER A 217 6.17 4.27 -11.41
C SER A 217 4.69 3.86 -11.42
N HIS A 218 3.88 4.47 -10.55
CA HIS A 218 2.50 4.05 -10.23
C HIS A 218 2.39 2.57 -9.81
N GLU A 219 3.49 1.97 -9.34
CA GLU A 219 3.51 0.61 -8.83
C GLU A 219 3.19 0.57 -7.35
N PHE A 220 2.40 -0.42 -6.95
CA PHE A 220 2.01 -0.66 -5.57
C PHE A 220 2.30 -2.11 -5.17
N GLY A 221 2.40 -2.35 -3.87
CA GLY A 221 2.51 -3.67 -3.26
C GLY A 221 1.23 -4.05 -2.52
N THR A 222 1.21 -5.27 -1.99
CA THR A 222 0.13 -5.75 -1.14
C THR A 222 0.68 -6.41 0.12
N PHE A 223 0.04 -6.15 1.25
CA PHE A 223 0.15 -7.00 2.43
C PHE A 223 -0.92 -8.07 2.34
N PHE A 224 -0.51 -9.32 2.49
CA PHE A 224 -1.40 -10.47 2.47
C PHE A 224 -2.37 -10.50 1.27
N ASN A 225 -2.01 -9.96 0.10
CA ASN A 225 -2.85 -9.87 -1.11
C ASN A 225 -4.13 -9.02 -1.01
N ASP A 226 -4.44 -8.46 0.16
CA ASP A 226 -5.72 -7.77 0.40
C ASP A 226 -5.55 -6.28 0.68
N VAL A 227 -4.46 -5.88 1.36
CA VAL A 227 -4.20 -4.49 1.77
C VAL A 227 -3.16 -3.89 0.83
N THR A 228 -3.52 -2.89 0.05
CA THR A 228 -2.60 -2.26 -0.90
C THR A 228 -1.74 -1.21 -0.21
N PHE A 229 -0.52 -1.04 -0.70
CA PHE A 229 0.34 0.06 -0.26
C PHE A 229 1.21 0.57 -1.40
N CYS A 230 1.59 1.83 -1.32
CA CYS A 230 2.56 2.43 -2.20
C CYS A 230 3.63 3.18 -1.40
N LEU A 231 4.76 3.48 -2.03
CA LEU A 231 5.95 3.97 -1.35
C LEU A 231 6.40 5.33 -1.88
N SER A 232 6.97 6.12 -0.99
CA SER A 232 7.75 7.32 -1.30
C SER A 232 9.09 7.27 -0.57
N ILE A 233 10.18 7.49 -1.30
CA ILE A 233 11.55 7.48 -0.79
C ILE A 233 12.09 8.90 -0.84
N ARG A 234 12.40 9.45 0.33
CA ARG A 234 12.81 10.84 0.51
C ARG A 234 14.17 10.92 1.20
N LYS A 235 14.72 12.15 1.21
CA LYS A 235 15.97 12.48 1.94
C LYS A 235 17.12 11.53 1.60
N ASN A 236 17.34 11.25 0.31
CA ASN A 236 18.39 10.35 -0.17
C ASN A 236 18.34 8.97 0.51
N GLY A 237 17.17 8.36 0.55
CA GLY A 237 16.98 7.02 1.10
C GLY A 237 16.88 6.94 2.63
N ASN A 238 16.99 8.06 3.35
CA ASN A 238 16.93 8.08 4.82
C ASN A 238 15.51 8.19 5.40
N LEU A 239 14.52 8.42 4.55
CA LEU A 239 13.11 8.40 4.93
C LEU A 239 12.33 7.62 3.90
N LEU A 240 11.75 6.50 4.33
CA LEU A 240 10.74 5.78 3.58
C LEU A 240 9.36 6.14 4.13
N GLU A 241 8.41 6.34 3.23
CA GLU A 241 7.01 6.64 3.53
C GLU A 241 6.15 5.56 2.90
N ILE A 242 5.32 4.91 3.72
CA ILE A 242 4.40 3.84 3.33
C ILE A 242 2.99 4.41 3.43
N CYS A 243 2.30 4.54 2.29
CA CYS A 243 0.87 4.86 2.26
C CYS A 243 0.12 3.55 2.04
N ALA A 244 -0.51 3.02 3.09
CA ALA A 244 -1.25 1.77 3.06
C ALA A 244 -2.75 2.03 3.21
N THR A 245 -3.56 1.37 2.38
CA THR A 245 -5.02 1.53 2.42
C THR A 245 -5.67 0.38 3.15
N TYR A 246 -6.36 0.70 4.23
CA TYR A 246 -7.07 -0.26 5.07
C TYR A 246 -8.55 0.08 5.28
N ASP A 247 -9.01 1.21 4.73
CA ASP A 247 -10.37 1.70 4.78
C ASP A 247 -10.84 2.05 3.36
N GLU A 248 -12.17 2.03 3.17
CA GLU A 248 -12.81 2.30 1.89
C GLU A 248 -13.18 3.77 1.68
N HIS A 249 -13.24 4.59 2.73
CA HIS A 249 -13.81 5.93 2.70
C HIS A 249 -13.14 6.85 1.67
N GLY A 250 -11.81 7.02 1.75
CA GLY A 250 -11.05 7.82 0.79
C GLY A 250 -11.17 7.29 -0.65
N THR A 251 -11.21 5.96 -0.82
CA THR A 251 -11.36 5.29 -2.12
C THR A 251 -12.73 5.53 -2.74
N VAL A 252 -13.80 5.46 -1.94
CA VAL A 252 -15.17 5.74 -2.36
C VAL A 252 -15.32 7.19 -2.80
N ILE A 253 -14.77 8.14 -2.04
CA ILE A 253 -14.76 9.57 -2.40
C ILE A 253 -14.03 9.78 -3.72
N ALA A 254 -12.81 9.23 -3.86
CA ALA A 254 -12.03 9.34 -5.08
C ALA A 254 -12.79 8.80 -6.30
N ASN A 255 -13.49 7.68 -6.14
CA ASN A 255 -14.28 7.08 -7.21
C ASN A 255 -15.51 7.93 -7.58
N ILE A 256 -16.25 8.47 -6.61
CA ILE A 256 -17.36 9.39 -6.84
C ILE A 256 -16.88 10.64 -7.57
N CYS A 257 -15.72 11.19 -7.17
CA CYS A 257 -15.16 12.38 -7.77
C CYS A 257 -14.72 12.14 -9.22
N ALA A 258 -13.91 11.11 -9.47
CA ALA A 258 -13.18 10.99 -10.74
C ALA A 258 -12.94 9.56 -11.23
N GLY A 259 -13.66 8.54 -10.73
CA GLY A 259 -13.59 7.18 -11.27
C GLY A 259 -13.86 7.11 -12.78
N PHE A 260 -13.12 6.28 -13.50
CA PHE A 260 -13.27 6.09 -14.95
C PHE A 260 -13.31 4.60 -15.33
N TYR A 261 -14.46 4.19 -15.85
CA TYR A 261 -14.79 2.85 -16.30
C TYR A 261 -15.20 2.90 -17.77
N PRO A 262 -14.27 2.71 -18.72
CA PRO A 262 -14.56 2.88 -20.16
C PRO A 262 -15.62 1.89 -20.68
N ASN A 263 -15.68 0.69 -20.10
CA ASN A 263 -16.63 -0.35 -20.49
C ASN A 263 -17.97 -0.27 -19.73
N GLU A 264 -18.03 0.52 -18.66
CA GLU A 264 -19.22 0.71 -17.82
C GLU A 264 -19.36 2.21 -17.45
N PRO A 265 -19.58 3.12 -18.43
CA PRO A 265 -19.52 4.58 -18.20
C PRO A 265 -20.49 5.11 -17.15
N GLU A 266 -21.55 4.35 -16.86
CA GLU A 266 -22.49 4.68 -15.80
C GLU A 266 -21.88 4.57 -14.40
N LYS A 267 -20.78 3.81 -14.23
CA LYS A 267 -19.98 3.75 -13.00
C LYS A 267 -18.96 4.89 -12.87
N ASN A 268 -18.77 5.71 -13.91
CA ASN A 268 -17.85 6.86 -13.83
C ASN A 268 -18.20 7.79 -12.67
N GLY A 269 -17.19 8.40 -12.08
CA GLY A 269 -17.36 9.55 -11.20
C GLY A 269 -17.90 10.78 -11.96
N LEU A 270 -17.98 11.90 -11.25
CA LEU A 270 -18.45 13.16 -11.83
C LEU A 270 -17.49 13.71 -12.88
N ALA A 271 -16.18 13.60 -12.63
CA ALA A 271 -15.10 14.16 -13.46
C ALA A 271 -14.07 13.07 -13.87
N PRO A 272 -14.43 12.13 -14.77
CA PRO A 272 -13.56 11.02 -15.16
C PRO A 272 -12.27 11.45 -15.90
N GLY A 273 -12.17 12.71 -16.34
CA GLY A 273 -10.95 13.28 -16.92
C GLY A 273 -9.94 13.82 -15.90
N ALA A 274 -10.35 14.04 -14.65
CA ALA A 274 -9.48 14.62 -13.62
C ALA A 274 -8.44 13.62 -13.08
N GLN A 275 -7.30 14.12 -12.63
CA GLN A 275 -6.30 13.36 -11.88
C GLN A 275 -6.47 13.59 -10.37
N ILE A 276 -5.88 12.73 -9.55
CA ILE A 276 -6.06 12.69 -8.10
C ILE A 276 -4.72 12.67 -7.37
N ILE A 277 -4.59 13.47 -6.32
CA ILE A 277 -3.57 13.31 -5.28
C ILE A 277 -4.27 12.85 -4.00
N SER A 278 -3.82 11.75 -3.42
CA SER A 278 -4.27 11.28 -2.10
C SER A 278 -3.46 11.97 -1.00
N PHE A 279 -4.13 12.62 -0.05
CA PHE A 279 -3.54 13.17 1.16
C PHE A 279 -4.12 12.44 2.35
N ASP A 280 -3.37 11.47 2.87
CA ASP A 280 -3.78 10.70 4.04
C ASP A 280 -3.65 11.57 5.30
N VAL A 281 -4.77 11.75 5.98
CA VAL A 281 -4.89 12.50 7.24
C VAL A 281 -5.37 11.65 8.40
N TRP A 282 -5.58 10.34 8.21
CA TRP A 282 -6.03 9.43 9.25
C TRP A 282 -4.84 8.85 10.02
N ASP A 283 -4.75 9.19 11.30
CA ASP A 283 -3.65 8.75 12.15
C ASP A 283 -4.11 7.58 13.00
N ALA A 284 -3.74 6.37 12.59
CA ALA A 284 -4.17 5.14 13.23
C ALA A 284 -3.82 5.05 14.74
N ARG A 285 -2.86 5.85 15.20
CA ARG A 285 -2.43 5.93 16.61
C ARG A 285 -3.38 6.76 17.47
N ASP A 286 -4.07 7.72 16.86
CA ASP A 286 -5.01 8.64 17.52
C ASP A 286 -6.48 8.20 17.34
N GLY A 287 -6.73 7.13 16.59
CA GLY A 287 -8.06 6.60 16.25
C GLY A 287 -8.58 7.04 14.86
N GLU A 288 -9.84 6.72 14.53
CA GLU A 288 -10.46 6.99 13.21
C GLU A 288 -10.72 8.49 12.89
N TYR A 289 -10.21 9.42 13.71
CA TYR A 289 -10.44 10.84 13.49
C TYR A 289 -9.27 11.45 12.73
N GLY A 290 -9.59 12.25 11.70
CA GLY A 290 -8.58 12.99 10.95
C GLY A 290 -7.72 13.86 11.87
N SER A 291 -6.40 13.70 11.79
CA SER A 291 -5.47 14.45 12.64
C SER A 291 -5.53 15.94 12.28
N HIS A 292 -5.87 16.79 13.25
CA HIS A 292 -5.91 18.25 13.04
C HIS A 292 -4.59 18.78 12.44
N ARG A 293 -3.47 18.20 12.86
CA ARG A 293 -2.14 18.52 12.34
C ARG A 293 -2.00 18.12 10.86
N ALA A 294 -2.47 16.93 10.48
CA ALA A 294 -2.40 16.44 9.12
C ALA A 294 -3.32 17.24 8.18
N ILE A 295 -4.54 17.55 8.60
CA ILE A 295 -5.48 18.42 7.86
C ILE A 295 -4.86 19.81 7.65
N THR A 296 -4.27 20.40 8.70
CA THR A 296 -3.59 21.71 8.58
C THR A 296 -2.45 21.65 7.56
N LYS A 297 -1.62 20.59 7.59
CA LYS A 297 -0.59 20.39 6.57
C LYS A 297 -1.18 20.30 5.17
N ALA A 298 -2.29 19.57 4.98
CA ALA A 298 -2.94 19.40 3.67
C ALA A 298 -3.38 20.75 3.09
N VAL A 299 -4.05 21.56 3.91
CA VAL A 299 -4.51 22.91 3.52
C VAL A 299 -3.32 23.84 3.22
N CYS A 300 -2.25 23.77 4.01
CA CYS A 300 -1.04 24.54 3.75
C CYS A 300 -0.31 24.08 2.49
N LEU A 301 -0.24 22.77 2.21
CA LEU A 301 0.35 22.20 1.00
C LEU A 301 -0.36 22.70 -0.26
N ASN A 302 -1.69 22.83 -0.22
CA ASN A 302 -2.46 23.46 -1.29
C ASN A 302 -1.96 24.90 -1.57
N HIS A 303 -1.59 25.66 -0.53
CA HIS A 303 -1.04 27.01 -0.72
C HIS A 303 0.31 27.03 -1.44
N PHE A 304 1.12 25.96 -1.30
CA PHE A 304 2.48 25.89 -1.87
C PHE A 304 2.56 25.15 -3.20
N LEU A 305 1.80 24.05 -3.37
CA LEU A 305 1.79 23.25 -4.60
C LEU A 305 1.18 24.00 -5.79
N PHE A 306 0.23 24.90 -5.54
CA PHE A 306 -0.49 25.62 -6.60
C PHE A 306 -0.02 27.08 -6.82
N LYS A 307 1.00 27.54 -6.08
CA LYS A 307 1.62 28.86 -6.29
C LYS A 307 2.85 28.85 -7.18
N GLN A 308 3.33 27.69 -7.63
CA GLN A 308 4.50 27.63 -8.51
C GLN A 308 4.20 27.80 -10.01
N ASP A 309 2.94 27.95 -10.44
CA ASP A 309 2.60 28.14 -11.86
C ASP A 309 1.51 29.20 -12.14
N PHE A 310 1.54 30.35 -11.44
CA PHE A 310 0.82 31.57 -11.89
C PHE A 310 1.56 32.83 -11.43
N VAL A 311 2.68 33.14 -12.09
CA VAL A 311 3.13 34.43 -12.70
C VAL A 311 4.52 34.18 -13.29
#